data_AF-A0A9C8K8R5-F1
#
_entry.id   AF-A0A9C8K8R5-F1
#
_cell.length_a   1.000
_cell.length_b   1.000
_cell.length_c   1.000
_cell.angle_alpha   90.00
_cell.angle_beta   90.00
_cell.angle_gamma   90.00
#
_symmetry.space_group_name_H-M   'P 1'
#
loop_
_entity.id
_entity.type
_entity.pdbx_description
1 polymer ?
#
loop_
_entity_poly.entity_id
_entity_poly.type
_entity_poly.pdbx_seq_one_letter_code
_entity_poly.pdbx_strand_id
1 'polypeptide(L)'
;MLEKTKLEYIRLANTFIKRNLLNKNIQLTEKNIRQALIAVATKHRPAYWRRLRCALVTQQREAGFFKTAHKLRMIVNPVTNPDSQPELKAQKKQKQKRCKTVRKEEHFLLKSHLKAKKDHSLLAVIEIARILGCRPIEMLSLQFREGNQVKITAVSYTHL
;
A
#
# COMPACT_ATOMS: atom_id res chain seq x y z
N MET A 1 -8.38 -9.30 -8.93
CA MET A 1 -7.71 -9.12 -7.62
C MET A 1 -7.00 -10.41 -7.26
N LEU A 2 -5.69 -10.37 -6.98
CA LEU A 2 -4.95 -11.54 -6.50
C LEU A 2 -5.48 -11.99 -5.12
N GLU A 3 -5.56 -13.29 -4.86
CA GLU A 3 -6.09 -13.84 -3.61
C GLU A 3 -5.37 -13.30 -2.38
N LYS A 4 -4.04 -13.18 -2.42
CA LYS A 4 -3.25 -12.59 -1.35
C LYS A 4 -3.68 -11.15 -1.03
N THR A 5 -3.93 -10.33 -2.05
CA THR A 5 -4.40 -8.95 -1.90
C THR A 5 -5.81 -8.91 -1.30
N LYS A 6 -6.68 -9.83 -1.71
CA LYS A 6 -8.02 -9.99 -1.16
C LYS A 6 -7.98 -10.33 0.33
N LEU A 7 -7.17 -11.32 0.72
CA LEU A 7 -6.98 -11.72 2.12
C LEU A 7 -6.43 -10.58 2.98
N GLU A 8 -5.46 -9.82 2.47
CA GLU A 8 -4.95 -8.63 3.16
C GLU A 8 -6.06 -7.58 3.40
N TYR A 9 -6.93 -7.37 2.42
CA TYR A 9 -8.05 -6.44 2.54
C TYR A 9 -9.08 -6.93 3.56
N ILE A 10 -9.42 -8.21 3.55
CA ILE A 10 -10.32 -8.80 4.55
C ILE A 10 -9.73 -8.65 5.96
N ARG A 11 -8.43 -8.97 6.15
CA ARG A 11 -7.75 -8.81 7.45
C ARG A 11 -7.74 -7.36 7.92
N LEU A 12 -7.45 -6.41 7.02
CA LEU A 12 -7.45 -4.98 7.32
C LEU A 12 -8.85 -4.50 7.74
N ALA A 13 -9.89 -4.89 7.01
CA ALA A 13 -11.27 -4.55 7.30
C ALA A 13 -11.72 -5.14 8.65
N ASN A 14 -11.45 -6.41 8.90
CA ASN A 14 -11.80 -7.08 10.16
C ASN A 14 -11.10 -6.43 11.35
N THR A 15 -9.81 -6.09 11.21
CA THR A 15 -9.07 -5.37 12.25
C THR A 15 -9.66 -3.99 12.51
N PHE A 16 -10.08 -3.28 11.46
CA PHE A 16 -10.74 -1.99 11.59
C PHE A 16 -12.09 -2.12 12.31
N ILE A 17 -12.95 -3.04 11.90
CA ILE A 17 -14.26 -3.30 12.50
C ILE A 17 -14.10 -3.67 13.97
N LYS A 18 -13.18 -4.59 14.28
CA LYS A 18 -12.87 -4.99 15.65
C LYS A 18 -12.48 -3.81 16.52
N ARG A 19 -11.52 -3.00 16.08
CA ARG A 19 -10.98 -1.87 16.87
C ARG A 19 -11.94 -0.68 17.00
N ASN A 20 -12.71 -0.38 15.95
CA ASN A 20 -13.50 0.85 15.89
C ASN A 20 -14.98 0.63 16.24
N LEU A 21 -15.48 -0.61 16.21
CA LEU A 21 -16.86 -0.95 16.49
C LEU A 21 -16.98 -1.96 17.64
N LEU A 22 -16.51 -3.19 17.42
CA LEU A 22 -16.76 -4.31 18.34
C LEU A 22 -16.14 -4.09 19.73
N ASN A 23 -14.87 -3.67 19.79
CA ASN A 23 -14.20 -3.36 21.05
C ASN A 23 -14.82 -2.18 21.82
N LYS A 24 -15.68 -1.40 21.16
CA LYS A 24 -16.40 -0.27 21.75
C LYS A 24 -17.88 -0.59 22.00
N ASN A 25 -18.27 -1.86 21.87
CA ASN A 25 -19.64 -2.34 21.97
C ASN A 25 -20.62 -1.63 21.01
N ILE A 26 -20.13 -1.16 19.86
CA ILE A 26 -20.96 -0.53 18.82
C ILE A 26 -21.45 -1.63 17.88
N GLN A 27 -22.76 -1.66 17.64
CA GLN A 27 -23.38 -2.62 16.74
C GLN A 27 -22.83 -2.53 15.31
N LEU A 28 -22.68 -3.68 14.66
CA LEU A 28 -22.16 -3.76 13.30
C LEU A 28 -23.26 -3.45 12.27
N THR A 29 -23.53 -2.16 12.07
CA THR A 29 -24.48 -1.68 11.06
C THR A 29 -23.77 -0.89 9.96
N GLU A 30 -24.38 -0.81 8.77
CA GLU A 30 -23.89 0.02 7.66
C GLU A 30 -23.59 1.46 8.12
N LYS A 31 -24.52 2.06 8.86
CA LYS A 31 -24.43 3.42 9.41
C LYS A 31 -23.19 3.57 10.31
N ASN A 32 -22.97 2.62 11.22
CA ASN A 32 -21.87 2.66 12.16
C ASN A 32 -20.52 2.46 11.47
N ILE A 33 -20.43 1.56 10.48
CA ILE A 33 -19.23 1.38 9.65
C ILE A 33 -18.89 2.67 8.90
N ARG A 34 -19.89 3.31 8.26
CA ARG A 34 -19.72 4.57 7.56
C ARG A 34 -19.22 5.68 8.49
N GLN A 35 -19.85 5.84 9.65
CA GLN A 35 -19.49 6.88 10.62
C GLN A 35 -18.07 6.65 11.16
N ALA A 36 -17.72 5.39 11.50
CA ALA A 36 -16.38 5.04 11.92
C ALA A 36 -15.34 5.35 10.83
N LEU A 37 -15.63 5.03 9.57
CA LEU A 37 -14.72 5.31 8.44
C LEU A 37 -14.50 6.82 8.26
N ILE A 38 -15.55 7.63 8.35
CA ILE A 38 -15.44 9.10 8.26
C ILE A 38 -14.64 9.66 9.44
N ALA A 39 -14.91 9.19 10.67
CA ALA A 39 -14.23 9.67 11.88
C ALA A 39 -12.72 9.43 11.89
N VAL A 40 -12.22 8.39 11.20
CA VAL A 40 -10.78 8.12 11.10
C VAL A 40 -10.08 8.87 9.96
N ALA A 41 -10.81 9.66 9.16
CA ALA A 41 -10.25 10.37 8.01
C ALA A 41 -9.17 11.37 8.40
N THR A 42 -9.35 12.12 9.49
CA THR A 42 -8.38 13.09 10.01
C THR A 42 -7.18 12.41 10.66
N LYS A 43 -7.39 11.20 11.22
CA LYS A 43 -6.34 10.41 11.88
C LYS A 43 -5.37 9.76 10.89
N HIS A 44 -5.82 9.48 9.66
CA HIS A 44 -5.04 8.76 8.66
C HIS A 44 -4.67 9.62 7.45
N ARG A 45 -3.59 9.24 6.76
CA ARG A 45 -3.27 9.84 5.45
C ARG A 45 -4.32 9.43 4.42
N PRO A 46 -4.67 10.30 3.44
CA PRO A 46 -5.70 10.01 2.45
C PRO A 46 -5.51 8.70 1.68
N ALA A 47 -4.27 8.34 1.35
CA ALA A 47 -3.96 7.09 0.65
C ALA A 47 -4.29 5.84 1.50
N TYR A 48 -3.96 5.86 2.80
CA TYR A 48 -4.29 4.77 3.71
C TYR A 48 -5.80 4.69 3.93
N TRP A 49 -6.46 5.84 4.12
CA TRP A 49 -7.91 5.89 4.25
C TRP A 49 -8.62 5.31 3.02
N ARG A 50 -8.13 5.60 1.80
CA ARG A 50 -8.66 5.00 0.57
C ARG A 50 -8.47 3.48 0.56
N ARG A 51 -7.29 2.98 0.94
CA ARG A 51 -7.03 1.54 1.09
C ARG A 51 -8.01 0.90 2.08
N LEU A 52 -8.25 1.56 3.21
CA LEU A 52 -9.18 1.10 4.23
C LEU A 52 -10.62 1.05 3.71
N ARG A 53 -11.08 2.07 2.97
CA ARG A 53 -12.39 2.05 2.29
C ARG A 53 -12.50 0.88 1.32
N CYS A 54 -11.50 0.67 0.47
CA CYS A 54 -11.48 -0.47 -0.47
C CYS A 54 -11.51 -1.82 0.27
N ALA A 55 -10.80 -1.92 1.40
CA ALA A 55 -10.80 -3.12 2.23
C ALA A 55 -12.19 -3.41 2.82
N LEU A 56 -12.87 -2.39 3.36
CA LEU A 56 -14.23 -2.54 3.87
C LEU A 56 -15.22 -2.91 2.76
N VAL A 57 -15.13 -2.28 1.59
CA VAL A 57 -15.95 -2.65 0.41
C VAL A 57 -15.73 -4.11 0.04
N THR A 58 -14.48 -4.57 0.02
CA THR A 58 -14.14 -5.96 -0.30
C THR A 58 -14.73 -6.91 0.73
N GLN A 59 -14.50 -6.67 2.02
CA GLN A 59 -15.03 -7.51 3.10
C GLN A 59 -16.56 -7.58 3.10
N GLN A 60 -17.25 -6.46 2.85
CA GLN A 60 -18.71 -6.43 2.80
C GLN A 60 -19.26 -7.19 1.57
N ARG A 61 -18.57 -7.17 0.43
CA ARG A 61 -18.94 -8.01 -0.73
C ARG A 61 -18.80 -9.49 -0.43
N GLU A 62 -17.70 -9.89 0.20
CA GLU A 62 -17.44 -11.28 0.58
C GLU A 62 -18.44 -11.80 1.62
N ALA A 63 -18.93 -10.92 2.49
CA ALA A 63 -19.98 -11.24 3.45
C ALA A 63 -21.40 -11.16 2.88
N GLY A 64 -21.58 -10.93 1.57
CA GLY A 64 -22.89 -10.85 0.91
C GLY A 64 -23.63 -9.51 1.05
N PHE A 65 -23.05 -8.51 1.74
CA PHE A 65 -23.66 -7.20 1.96
C PHE A 65 -23.39 -6.22 0.80
N PHE A 66 -23.86 -6.56 -0.41
CA PHE A 66 -23.58 -5.78 -1.63
C PHE A 66 -24.08 -4.33 -1.58
N LYS A 67 -25.26 -4.08 -1.00
CA LYS A 67 -25.82 -2.73 -0.83
C LYS A 67 -24.92 -1.86 0.05
N THR A 68 -24.48 -2.41 1.19
CA THR A 68 -23.53 -1.75 2.10
C THR A 68 -22.20 -1.47 1.40
N ALA A 69 -21.66 -2.45 0.68
CA ALA A 69 -20.42 -2.29 -0.07
C ALA A 69 -20.52 -1.18 -1.12
N HIS A 70 -21.65 -1.08 -1.83
CA HIS A 70 -21.88 0.00 -2.80
C HIS A 70 -21.87 1.37 -2.12
N LYS A 71 -22.63 1.53 -1.02
CA LYS A 71 -22.67 2.79 -0.27
C LYS A 71 -21.29 3.19 0.28
N LEU A 72 -20.53 2.23 0.82
CA LEU A 72 -19.16 2.47 1.30
C LEU A 72 -18.22 2.88 0.16
N ARG A 73 -18.40 2.33 -1.05
CA ARG A 73 -17.61 2.70 -2.23
C ARG A 73 -17.80 4.17 -2.60
N MET A 74 -19.00 4.72 -2.42
CA MET A 74 -19.33 6.11 -2.76
C MET A 74 -18.84 7.14 -1.74
N ILE A 75 -18.34 6.71 -0.57
CA ILE A 75 -17.86 7.65 0.45
C ILE A 75 -16.60 8.37 -0.06
N VAL A 76 -16.69 9.70 -0.10
CA VAL A 76 -15.56 10.59 -0.36
C VAL A 76 -14.82 10.88 0.95
N ASN A 77 -13.49 10.92 0.89
CA ASN A 77 -12.70 11.27 2.06
C ASN A 77 -12.94 12.75 2.42
N PRO A 78 -13.44 13.07 3.63
CA PRO A 78 -13.77 14.44 4.00
C PRO A 78 -12.56 15.39 4.01
N VAL A 79 -11.35 14.92 4.32
CA VAL A 79 -10.15 15.79 4.33
C VAL A 79 -9.59 16.08 2.93
N THR A 80 -10.16 15.47 1.89
CA THR A 80 -9.77 15.73 0.50
C THR A 80 -10.93 16.17 -0.38
N ASN A 81 -12.14 16.26 0.18
CA ASN A 81 -13.31 16.68 -0.57
C ASN A 81 -13.23 18.20 -0.83
N PRO A 82 -13.33 18.67 -2.09
CA PRO A 82 -13.31 20.10 -2.42
C PRO A 82 -14.43 20.89 -1.73
N ASP A 83 -15.56 20.27 -1.40
CA ASP A 83 -16.70 20.95 -0.77
C ASP A 83 -16.65 20.95 0.76
N SER A 84 -15.59 20.38 1.35
CA SER A 84 -15.45 20.33 2.82
C SER A 84 -14.98 21.65 3.42
N GLN A 85 -15.38 21.87 4.67
CA GLN A 85 -15.00 23.04 5.46
C GLN A 85 -13.46 23.21 5.53
N PRO A 86 -12.95 24.46 5.48
CA PRO A 86 -11.50 24.72 5.49
C PRO A 86 -10.76 24.06 6.66
N GLU A 87 -11.35 24.04 7.84
CA GLU A 87 -10.77 23.48 9.07
C GLU A 87 -10.57 21.96 8.96
N LEU A 88 -11.46 21.29 8.22
CA LEU A 88 -11.37 19.85 7.98
C LEU A 88 -10.30 19.52 6.93
N LYS A 89 -10.15 20.36 5.91
CA LYS A 89 -9.08 20.24 4.91
C LYS A 89 -7.71 20.53 5.52
N ALA A 90 -7.61 21.46 6.46
CA ALA A 90 -6.37 21.78 7.18
C ALA A 90 -5.83 20.57 7.98
N GLN A 91 -6.72 19.66 8.41
CA GLN A 91 -6.34 18.42 9.11
C GLN A 91 -5.77 17.33 8.18
N LYS A 92 -5.65 17.59 6.87
CA LYS A 92 -5.06 16.65 5.90
C LYS A 92 -3.60 16.37 6.22
N LYS A 93 -3.31 15.13 6.63
CA LYS A 93 -1.93 14.67 6.83
C LYS A 93 -1.12 14.70 5.54
N GLN A 94 0.03 15.37 5.57
CA GLN A 94 0.94 15.48 4.43
C GLN A 94 1.53 14.12 4.03
N LYS A 95 1.89 14.02 2.73
CA LYS A 95 2.58 12.85 2.17
C LYS A 95 4.00 12.80 2.71
N GLN A 96 4.43 11.64 3.18
CA GLN A 96 5.81 11.44 3.61
C GLN A 96 6.77 11.60 2.43
N LYS A 97 7.76 12.47 2.62
CA LYS A 97 8.91 12.56 1.72
C LYS A 97 9.68 11.24 1.78
N ARG A 98 9.97 10.66 0.62
CA ARG A 98 10.78 9.44 0.47
C ARG A 98 11.83 9.72 -0.58
N CYS A 99 13.03 9.17 -0.40
CA CYS A 99 14.03 9.14 -1.46
C CYS A 99 13.43 8.40 -2.65
N LYS A 100 13.35 9.07 -3.80
CA LYS A 100 12.84 8.48 -5.05
C LYS A 100 13.95 8.08 -6.01
N THR A 101 15.13 8.66 -5.81
CA THR A 101 16.25 8.57 -6.74
C THR A 101 17.53 8.57 -5.92
N VAL A 102 18.42 7.64 -6.21
CA VAL A 102 19.77 7.60 -5.66
C VAL A 102 20.71 8.21 -6.70
N ARG A 103 21.49 9.20 -6.30
CA ARG A 103 22.49 9.85 -7.16
C ARG A 103 23.69 8.94 -7.36
N LYS A 104 24.49 9.23 -8.40
CA LYS A 104 25.67 8.42 -8.74
C LYS A 104 26.71 8.44 -7.61
N GLU A 105 26.89 9.59 -6.97
CA GLU A 105 27.82 9.80 -5.87
C GLU A 105 27.38 9.00 -4.63
N GLU A 106 26.08 9.03 -4.32
CA GLU A 106 25.49 8.24 -3.23
C GLU A 106 25.65 6.74 -3.45
N HIS A 107 25.49 6.27 -4.70
CA HIS A 107 25.75 4.87 -5.06
C HIS A 107 27.20 4.47 -4.83
N PHE A 108 28.16 5.33 -5.19
CA PHE A 108 29.59 5.04 -4.96
C PHE A 108 29.93 4.97 -3.48
N LEU A 109 29.38 5.88 -2.65
CA LEU A 109 29.55 5.82 -1.20
C LEU A 109 29.00 4.50 -0.63
N LEU A 110 27.80 4.10 -1.06
CA LEU A 110 27.18 2.84 -0.65
C LEU A 110 28.02 1.62 -1.06
N LYS A 111 28.54 1.62 -2.29
CA LYS A 111 29.42 0.57 -2.81
C LYS A 111 30.70 0.45 -2.00
N SER A 112 31.37 1.57 -1.71
CA SER A 112 32.61 1.59 -0.92
C SER A 112 32.37 1.06 0.50
N HIS A 113 31.25 1.47 1.12
CA HIS A 113 30.85 0.99 2.45
C HIS A 113 30.60 -0.53 2.48
N LEU A 114 29.89 -1.07 1.49
CA LEU A 114 29.61 -2.52 1.43
C LEU A 114 30.86 -3.34 1.13
N LYS A 115 31.76 -2.83 0.29
CA LYS A 115 33.08 -3.45 0.08
C LYS A 115 33.90 -3.51 1.37
N ALA A 116 33.96 -2.41 2.12
CA ALA A 116 34.67 -2.37 3.40
C ALA A 116 34.08 -3.34 4.43
N LYS A 117 32.75 -3.50 4.44
CA LYS A 117 32.04 -4.49 5.26
C LYS A 117 32.12 -5.93 4.74
N LYS A 118 32.72 -6.16 3.57
CA LYS A 118 32.76 -7.46 2.88
C LYS A 118 31.36 -8.07 2.63
N ASP A 119 30.34 -7.23 2.51
CA ASP A 119 28.97 -7.66 2.19
C ASP A 119 28.81 -7.76 0.66
N HIS A 120 29.43 -8.80 0.11
CA HIS A 120 29.46 -9.04 -1.33
C HIS A 120 28.07 -9.36 -1.89
N SER A 121 27.21 -10.01 -1.10
CA SER A 121 25.85 -10.37 -1.48
C SER A 121 24.99 -9.12 -1.71
N LEU A 122 24.96 -8.19 -0.74
CA LEU A 122 24.19 -6.97 -0.89
C LEU A 122 24.75 -6.06 -1.99
N LEU A 123 26.08 -6.03 -2.14
CA LEU A 123 26.72 -5.30 -3.22
C LEU A 123 26.30 -5.84 -4.60
N ALA A 124 26.28 -7.16 -4.78
CA ALA A 124 25.84 -7.79 -6.02
C ALA A 124 24.38 -7.45 -6.33
N VAL A 125 23.49 -7.55 -5.33
CA VAL A 125 22.06 -7.18 -5.45
C VAL A 125 21.89 -5.73 -5.91
N ILE A 126 22.64 -4.80 -5.33
CA ILE A 126 22.57 -3.37 -5.69
C ILE A 126 23.07 -3.13 -7.12
N GLU A 127 24.16 -3.79 -7.54
CA GLU A 127 24.66 -3.65 -8.92
C GLU A 127 23.71 -4.30 -9.94
N ILE A 128 23.11 -5.45 -9.62
CA ILE A 128 22.06 -6.07 -10.45
C ILE A 128 20.88 -5.11 -10.62
N ALA A 129 20.39 -4.48 -9.53
CA ALA A 129 19.32 -3.49 -9.62
C ALA A 129 19.70 -2.30 -10.48
N ARG A 130 20.95 -1.82 -10.36
CA ARG A 130 21.46 -0.66 -11.11
C ARG A 130 21.59 -0.95 -12.60
N ILE A 131 22.07 -2.14 -12.96
CA ILE A 131 22.36 -2.53 -14.34
C ILE A 131 21.08 -2.97 -15.06
N LEU A 132 20.26 -3.81 -14.42
CA LEU A 132 19.10 -4.45 -15.05
C LEU A 132 17.78 -3.73 -14.75
N GLY A 133 17.73 -2.83 -13.76
CA GLY A 133 16.51 -2.12 -13.38
C GLY A 133 15.40 -3.00 -12.77
N CYS A 134 15.71 -4.26 -12.43
CA CYS A 134 14.74 -5.20 -11.89
C CYS A 134 14.49 -5.00 -10.38
N ARG A 135 13.31 -5.42 -9.92
CA ARG A 135 12.93 -5.38 -8.51
C ARG A 135 13.64 -6.50 -7.74
N PRO A 136 13.89 -6.34 -6.42
CA PRO A 136 14.50 -7.39 -5.61
C PRO A 136 13.78 -8.75 -5.70
N ILE A 137 12.45 -8.76 -5.83
CA ILE A 137 11.68 -10.01 -5.97
C ILE A 137 11.89 -10.70 -7.32
N GLU A 138 12.18 -9.93 -8.38
CA GLU A 138 12.42 -10.43 -9.73
C GLU A 138 13.84 -11.02 -9.85
N MET A 139 14.79 -10.51 -9.05
CA MET A 139 16.18 -10.99 -9.00
C MET A 139 16.30 -12.48 -8.69
N LEU A 140 15.37 -13.02 -7.88
CA LEU A 140 15.34 -14.44 -7.50
C LEU A 140 15.04 -15.37 -8.68
N SER A 141 14.54 -14.83 -9.79
CA SER A 141 14.08 -15.57 -10.97
C SER A 141 14.86 -15.21 -12.25
N LEU A 142 16.01 -14.54 -12.12
CA LEU A 142 16.85 -14.17 -13.25
C LEU A 142 17.37 -15.42 -13.96
N GLN A 143 17.30 -15.40 -15.29
CA GLN A 143 17.85 -16.45 -16.14
C GLN A 143 18.81 -15.83 -17.15
N PHE A 144 20.07 -16.23 -17.09
CA PHE A 144 21.06 -15.87 -18.09
C PHE A 144 20.85 -16.73 -19.34
N ARG A 145 20.85 -16.09 -20.50
CA ARG A 145 20.70 -16.70 -21.82
C ARG A 145 21.98 -16.43 -22.63
N GLU A 146 22.15 -17.18 -23.70
CA GLU A 146 23.24 -16.94 -24.65
C GLU A 146 23.15 -15.53 -25.27
N GLY A 147 24.28 -15.03 -25.76
CA GLY A 147 24.33 -13.72 -26.41
C GLY A 147 24.17 -12.52 -25.45
N ASN A 148 24.64 -12.63 -24.20
CA ASN A 148 24.56 -11.56 -23.19
C ASN A 148 23.13 -11.10 -22.87
N GLN A 149 22.16 -12.00 -22.98
CA GLN A 149 20.77 -11.71 -22.67
C GLN A 149 20.41 -12.18 -21.25
N VAL A 150 19.59 -11.39 -20.56
CA VAL A 150 19.03 -11.76 -19.26
C VAL A 150 17.51 -11.75 -19.36
N LYS A 151 16.87 -12.90 -19.09
CA LYS A 151 15.42 -13.01 -19.01
C LYS A 151 14.98 -12.68 -17.58
N ILE A 152 14.10 -11.70 -17.47
CA ILE A 152 13.51 -11.23 -16.21
C ILE A 152 12.02 -11.52 -16.25
N THR A 153 11.53 -12.37 -15.35
CA THR A 153 10.10 -12.67 -15.25
C THR A 153 9.45 -11.62 -14.36
N ALA A 154 8.67 -10.72 -14.96
CA ALA A 154 8.01 -9.66 -14.23
C ALA A 154 6.99 -10.25 -13.23
N VAL A 155 7.14 -9.90 -11.95
CA VAL A 155 6.15 -10.24 -10.92
C VAL A 155 5.11 -9.11 -10.89
N SER A 156 4.13 -9.18 -11.78
CA SER A 156 3.04 -8.21 -11.81
C SER A 156 2.03 -8.52 -10.69
N TYR A 157 1.90 -7.62 -9.72
CA TYR A 157 0.63 -7.51 -8.99
C TYR A 157 -0.36 -6.87 -9.95
N THR A 158 -1.25 -7.67 -10.56
CA THR A 158 -2.32 -7.18 -11.43
C THR A 158 -3.17 -6.16 -10.68
N HIS A 159 -2.96 -4.88 -10.98
CA HIS A 159 -3.85 -3.78 -10.60
C HIS A 159 -4.99 -3.72 -11.63
N LEU A 160 -6.14 -4.30 -11.26
CA LEU A 160 -7.46 -4.02 -11.83
C LEU A 160 -8.39 -3.65 -10.66
#